data_AF-A0A3N0BQM6-F1
#
_entry.id   AF-A0A3N0BQM6-F1
#
_cell.length_a   1.000
_cell.length_b   1.000
_cell.length_c   1.000
_cell.angle_alpha   90.00
_cell.angle_beta   90.00
_cell.angle_gamma   90.00
#
_symmetry.space_group_name_H-M   'P 1'
#
loop_
_entity.id
_entity.type
_entity.pdbx_description
1 polymer ?
#
loop_
_entity_poly.entity_id
_entity_poly.type
_entity_poly.pdbx_seq_one_letter_code
_entity_poly.pdbx_strand_id
1 'polypeptide(L)'
;MYILNGINLNNIPFIGGRQENSDIALSGFFDMPSRLGKTSHAWAIEHGIEPYVSAADIALGGYGGRSLSLTGFIKGSNQLECNSRFDALTLLIDGITGLVPLVSNWGTYMVYVNAPVVGERVAPGLLSVKIPMREPVVDMSGVIPASTSSEFGIDGISFTALGGASLKLAGDRWTRTAPKSQTVTVFGKEVAVITKKQEAELILSLGIRDLTFEGLKNKVQNLMTLLKAPGLRNLTYKNDKLRSFFVKDGFQASAIYTKRAIKFCVLEIKIIEPGISGTFTSITDVLGQLITDNSNNTITIRL
;
A
#
# COMPACT_ATOMS: atom_id res chain seq x y z
N MET A 1 -9.47 -7.44 21.81
CA MET A 1 -8.81 -8.70 22.23
C MET A 1 -7.79 -9.07 21.17
N TYR A 2 -6.65 -9.62 21.56
CA TYR A 2 -5.59 -10.07 20.63
C TYR A 2 -5.21 -11.50 20.95
N ILE A 3 -5.34 -12.38 19.96
CA ILE A 3 -5.00 -13.80 20.07
C ILE A 3 -3.93 -14.08 19.03
N LEU A 4 -2.75 -14.53 19.46
CA LEU A 4 -1.64 -14.89 18.58
C LEU A 4 -1.40 -16.38 18.70
N ASN A 5 -1.47 -17.11 17.58
CA ASN A 5 -1.33 -18.57 17.55
C ASN A 5 -2.28 -19.30 18.53
N GLY A 6 -3.53 -18.83 18.62
CA GLY A 6 -4.52 -19.37 19.57
C GLY A 6 -4.33 -18.93 21.03
N ILE A 7 -3.25 -18.20 21.35
CA ILE A 7 -2.98 -17.74 22.71
C ILE A 7 -3.48 -16.31 22.89
N ASN A 8 -4.39 -16.12 23.84
CA ASN A 8 -4.88 -14.80 24.19
C ASN A 8 -3.78 -14.02 24.91
N LEU A 9 -3.32 -12.92 24.31
CA LEU A 9 -2.25 -12.10 24.87
C LEU A 9 -2.65 -11.47 26.21
N ASN A 10 -3.95 -11.32 26.49
CA ASN A 10 -4.41 -10.85 27.80
C ASN A 10 -4.02 -11.80 28.95
N ASN A 11 -3.72 -13.08 28.66
CA ASN A 11 -3.26 -14.04 29.66
C ASN A 11 -1.82 -13.73 30.14
N ILE A 12 -1.03 -13.05 29.32
CA ILE A 12 0.27 -12.49 29.70
C ILE A 12 0.09 -10.98 29.79
N PRO A 13 -0.35 -10.45 30.93
CA PRO A 13 -1.05 -9.17 31.21
C PRO A 13 -0.74 -8.00 30.25
N PHE A 14 -1.05 -8.21 28.98
CA PHE A 14 -0.77 -7.36 27.84
C PHE A 14 -2.03 -6.61 27.56
N ILE A 15 -1.91 -5.29 27.51
CA ILE A 15 -3.01 -4.38 27.31
C ILE A 15 -2.75 -3.68 26.00
N GLY A 16 -3.66 -3.83 25.03
CA GLY A 16 -3.57 -3.12 23.76
C GLY A 16 -3.41 -1.61 23.98
N GLY A 17 -2.35 -1.06 23.41
CA GLY A 17 -2.00 0.35 23.52
C GLY A 17 -2.53 1.12 22.30
N ARG A 18 -2.41 2.44 22.33
CA ARG A 18 -2.63 3.24 21.13
C ARG A 18 -1.32 3.38 20.39
N GLN A 19 -1.39 3.25 19.08
CA GLN A 19 -0.27 3.61 18.23
C GLN A 19 -0.20 5.13 18.07
N GLU A 20 0.96 5.60 17.62
CA GLU A 20 1.11 7.00 17.25
C GLU A 20 0.06 7.38 16.19
N ASN A 21 -0.62 8.51 16.40
CA ASN A 21 -1.67 9.01 15.51
C ASN A 21 -2.79 8.00 15.22
N SER A 22 -3.20 7.21 16.22
CA SER A 22 -4.23 6.17 16.06
C SER A 22 -4.90 5.85 17.41
N ASP A 23 -6.15 5.40 17.38
CA ASP A 23 -6.86 4.91 18.58
C ASP A 23 -6.79 3.39 18.75
N ILE A 24 -6.03 2.72 17.90
CA ILE A 24 -5.95 1.26 17.84
C ILE A 24 -4.53 0.75 18.02
N ALA A 25 -4.42 -0.49 18.49
CA ALA A 25 -3.15 -1.13 18.86
C ALA A 25 -2.41 -1.80 17.70
N LEU A 26 -3.12 -2.12 16.61
CA LEU A 26 -2.57 -2.82 15.45
C LEU A 26 -2.43 -1.83 14.28
N SER A 27 -1.24 -1.78 13.67
CA SER A 27 -0.96 -1.00 12.45
C SER A 27 -0.78 -1.92 11.27
N GLY A 28 -0.86 -1.35 10.07
CA GLY A 28 -0.47 -2.00 8.83
C GLY A 28 -1.52 -2.96 8.26
N PHE A 29 -2.56 -3.29 9.02
CA PHE A 29 -3.63 -4.19 8.57
C PHE A 29 -4.57 -3.59 7.50
N PHE A 30 -4.39 -2.32 7.15
CA PHE A 30 -5.02 -1.69 5.98
C PHE A 30 -4.01 -1.34 4.87
N ASP A 31 -2.72 -1.63 5.04
CA ASP A 31 -1.71 -1.28 4.05
C ASP A 31 -1.81 -2.19 2.82
N MET A 32 -1.64 -1.58 1.65
CA MET A 32 -1.46 -2.30 0.39
C MET A 32 0.04 -2.53 0.17
N PRO A 33 0.46 -3.78 -0.05
CA PRO A 33 1.86 -4.08 -0.33
C PRO A 33 2.34 -3.47 -1.66
N SER A 34 3.65 -3.26 -1.76
CA SER A 34 4.28 -2.90 -3.03
C SER A 34 4.27 -4.07 -4.01
N ARG A 35 4.35 -3.75 -5.30
CA ARG A 35 4.61 -4.73 -6.36
C ARG A 35 6.05 -5.24 -6.24
N LEU A 36 6.27 -6.53 -6.50
CA LEU A 36 7.62 -7.09 -6.55
C LEU A 36 8.18 -7.08 -7.97
N GLY A 37 9.49 -7.27 -8.06
CA GLY A 37 10.20 -7.31 -9.34
C GLY A 37 10.33 -5.95 -10.00
N LYS A 38 10.65 -5.96 -11.29
CA LYS A 38 10.75 -4.74 -12.10
C LYS A 38 9.35 -4.28 -12.47
N THR A 39 8.96 -3.09 -12.04
CA THR A 39 7.60 -2.54 -12.25
C THR A 39 7.53 -1.54 -13.40
N SER A 40 8.68 -1.05 -13.85
CA SER A 40 8.80 -0.12 -14.95
C SER A 40 10.23 -0.11 -15.52
N HIS A 41 10.41 0.53 -16.66
CA HIS A 41 11.72 0.78 -17.25
C HIS A 41 11.90 2.23 -17.71
N ALA A 42 13.02 2.84 -17.31
CA ALA A 42 13.37 4.20 -17.70
C ALA A 42 14.33 4.16 -18.90
N TRP A 43 13.81 4.46 -20.09
CA TRP A 43 14.64 4.57 -21.29
C TRP A 43 15.47 5.86 -21.25
N ALA A 44 16.77 5.79 -21.54
CA ALA A 44 17.68 6.94 -21.45
C ALA A 44 17.30 8.07 -22.43
N ILE A 45 16.83 7.71 -23.62
CA ILE A 45 16.51 8.64 -24.72
C ILE A 45 15.03 9.08 -24.75
N GLU A 46 14.20 8.59 -23.83
CA GLU A 46 12.77 8.91 -23.78
C GLU A 46 12.39 9.73 -22.53
N HIS A 47 11.26 10.42 -22.62
CA HIS A 47 10.64 11.08 -21.47
C HIS A 47 9.92 10.05 -20.61
N GLY A 48 10.06 10.14 -19.29
CA GLY A 48 9.35 9.28 -18.35
C GLY A 48 9.83 7.83 -18.34
N ILE A 49 8.90 6.92 -18.05
CA ILE A 49 9.12 5.49 -17.86
C ILE A 49 8.03 4.67 -18.56
N GLU A 50 8.40 3.46 -18.95
CA GLU A 50 7.50 2.44 -19.45
C GLU A 50 6.96 1.61 -18.29
N PRO A 51 5.64 1.64 -18.01
CA PRO A 51 5.05 0.91 -16.90
C PRO A 51 4.70 -0.53 -17.30
N TYR A 52 5.09 -1.51 -16.50
CA TYR A 52 4.75 -2.92 -16.72
C TYR A 52 3.47 -3.27 -15.99
N VAL A 53 2.33 -2.94 -16.60
CA VAL A 53 0.99 -3.01 -15.98
C VAL A 53 0.08 -4.06 -16.61
N SER A 54 0.58 -4.88 -17.54
CA SER A 54 -0.24 -5.96 -18.10
C SER A 54 -0.57 -7.01 -17.03
N ALA A 55 -1.60 -7.83 -17.28
CA ALA A 55 -1.96 -8.92 -16.38
C ALA A 55 -0.78 -9.89 -16.18
N ALA A 56 -0.01 -10.16 -17.24
CA ALA A 56 1.18 -10.99 -17.20
C ALA A 56 2.29 -10.37 -16.34
N ASP A 57 2.56 -9.07 -16.48
CA ASP A 57 3.57 -8.37 -15.67
C ASP A 57 3.22 -8.37 -14.18
N ILE A 58 1.93 -8.16 -13.87
CA ILE A 58 1.42 -8.16 -12.50
C ILE A 58 1.46 -9.57 -11.93
N ALA A 59 1.16 -10.61 -12.72
CA ALA A 59 1.23 -11.99 -12.27
C ALA A 59 2.67 -12.47 -12.04
N LEU A 60 3.61 -12.08 -12.93
CA LEU A 60 5.02 -12.46 -12.84
C LEU A 60 5.72 -11.81 -11.64
N GLY A 61 5.50 -10.51 -11.44
CA GLY A 61 6.05 -9.78 -10.30
C GLY A 61 5.28 -10.08 -9.02
N GLY A 62 3.95 -10.11 -9.05
CA GLY A 62 3.12 -10.23 -7.87
C GLY A 62 3.25 -9.04 -6.92
N TYR A 63 2.82 -9.27 -5.68
CA TYR A 63 2.84 -8.29 -4.60
C TYR A 63 3.58 -8.87 -3.40
N GLY A 64 4.26 -8.01 -2.67
CA GLY A 64 4.86 -8.41 -1.41
C GLY A 64 3.81 -8.66 -0.33
N GLY A 65 4.30 -8.99 0.86
CA GLY A 65 3.50 -8.90 2.08
C GLY A 65 3.36 -7.46 2.60
N ARG A 66 2.71 -7.30 3.75
CA ARG A 66 2.68 -6.05 4.53
C ARG A 66 3.21 -6.25 5.95
N SER A 67 3.71 -5.17 6.53
CA SER A 67 4.25 -5.17 7.90
C SER A 67 3.13 -4.77 8.85
N LEU A 68 2.99 -5.50 9.95
CA LEU A 68 2.03 -5.22 11.00
C LEU A 68 2.79 -4.93 12.29
N SER A 69 2.21 -4.14 13.18
CA SER A 69 2.81 -3.93 14.51
C SER A 69 1.78 -3.97 15.61
N LEU A 70 2.01 -4.90 16.53
CA LEU A 70 1.41 -5.09 17.85
C LEU A 70 1.85 -4.07 18.91
N THR A 71 1.18 -2.94 19.16
CA THR A 71 1.58 -2.03 20.25
C THR A 71 0.73 -2.22 21.51
N GLY A 72 1.36 -2.32 22.67
CA GLY A 72 0.66 -2.41 23.94
C GLY A 72 1.52 -2.16 25.15
N PHE A 73 0.99 -2.52 26.31
CA PHE A 73 1.64 -2.35 27.59
C PHE A 73 1.60 -3.64 28.39
N ILE A 74 2.69 -3.93 29.08
CA ILE A 74 2.72 -4.92 30.16
C ILE A 74 2.74 -4.15 31.47
N LYS A 75 1.74 -4.42 32.31
CA LYS A 75 1.66 -3.85 33.66
C LYS A 75 2.17 -4.87 34.67
N GLY A 76 2.85 -4.41 35.72
CA GLY A 76 3.23 -5.18 36.90
C GLY A 76 3.14 -4.32 38.16
N SER A 77 3.23 -4.92 39.33
CA SER A 77 3.28 -4.20 40.61
C SER A 77 4.63 -3.51 40.83
N ASN A 78 5.69 -4.06 40.25
CA ASN A 78 7.06 -3.57 40.35
C ASN A 78 7.88 -3.94 39.09
N GLN A 79 9.14 -3.52 39.06
CA GLN A 79 10.03 -3.74 37.91
C GLN A 79 10.35 -5.21 37.66
N LEU A 80 10.55 -5.98 38.73
CA LEU A 80 10.86 -7.41 38.62
C LEU A 80 9.69 -8.16 37.95
N GLU A 81 8.47 -7.90 38.40
CA GLU A 81 7.28 -8.53 37.85
C GLU A 81 7.03 -8.12 36.39
N CYS A 82 7.27 -6.86 36.03
CA CYS A 82 7.20 -6.43 34.63
C CYS A 82 8.19 -7.18 33.74
N ASN A 83 9.42 -7.38 34.22
CA ASN A 83 10.44 -8.11 33.48
C ASN A 83 10.04 -9.57 33.30
N SER A 84 9.63 -10.26 34.38
CA SER A 84 9.18 -11.66 34.27
C SER A 84 7.98 -11.82 33.33
N ARG A 85 7.06 -10.87 33.30
CA ARG A 85 5.91 -10.87 32.36
C ARG A 85 6.35 -10.61 30.91
N PHE A 86 7.34 -9.75 30.70
CA PHE A 86 7.93 -9.52 29.37
C PHE A 86 8.70 -10.75 28.89
N ASP A 87 9.49 -11.39 29.75
CA ASP A 87 10.22 -12.62 29.44
C ASP A 87 9.26 -13.77 29.08
N ALA A 88 8.11 -13.85 29.76
CA ALA A 88 7.07 -14.81 29.42
C ALA A 88 6.44 -14.55 28.03
N LEU A 89 6.27 -13.28 27.65
CA LEU A 89 5.79 -12.90 26.32
C LEU A 89 6.82 -13.27 25.25
N THR A 90 8.10 -12.97 25.47
CA THR A 90 9.16 -13.30 24.51
C THR A 90 9.32 -14.80 24.36
N LEU A 91 9.29 -15.57 25.45
CA LEU A 91 9.34 -17.03 25.41
C LEU A 91 8.17 -17.63 24.62
N LEU A 92 6.96 -17.07 24.77
CA LEU A 92 5.80 -17.49 23.98
C LEU A 92 6.02 -17.23 22.49
N ILE A 93 6.58 -16.06 22.15
CA ILE A 93 6.84 -15.65 20.77
C ILE A 93 7.98 -16.48 20.16
N ASP A 94 9.02 -16.82 20.94
CA ASP A 94 10.12 -17.68 20.50
C ASP A 94 9.64 -19.09 20.13
N GLY A 95 8.55 -19.56 20.77
CA GLY A 95 7.87 -20.80 20.39
C GLY A 95 7.14 -20.75 19.04
N ILE A 96 6.98 -19.56 18.43
CA ILE A 96 6.31 -19.37 17.14
C ILE A 96 7.36 -19.40 16.03
N THR A 97 7.53 -20.56 15.39
CA THR A 97 8.55 -20.76 14.35
C THR A 97 8.02 -20.63 12.92
N GLY A 98 6.73 -20.35 12.75
CA GLY A 98 6.06 -20.34 11.45
C GLY A 98 4.94 -19.31 11.32
N LEU A 99 4.16 -19.46 10.25
CA LEU A 99 3.01 -18.62 9.97
C LEU A 99 1.85 -18.99 10.89
N VAL A 100 1.37 -18.03 11.68
CA VAL A 100 0.32 -18.23 12.68
C VAL A 100 -0.78 -17.18 12.57
N PRO A 101 -2.02 -17.48 12.99
CA PRO A 101 -3.08 -16.50 12.99
C PRO A 101 -2.90 -15.48 14.13
N LEU A 102 -2.95 -14.20 13.77
CA LEU A 102 -3.25 -13.08 14.67
C LEU A 102 -4.73 -12.74 14.52
N VAL A 103 -5.53 -13.04 15.55
CA VAL A 103 -6.95 -12.65 15.62
C VAL A 103 -7.08 -11.38 16.42
N SER A 104 -7.81 -10.42 15.86
CA SER A 104 -8.15 -9.15 16.48
C SER A 104 -9.64 -8.85 16.30
N ASN A 105 -10.11 -7.75 16.90
CA ASN A 105 -11.47 -7.26 16.68
C ASN A 105 -11.74 -6.85 15.21
N TRP A 106 -10.70 -6.76 14.37
CA TRP A 106 -10.77 -6.24 13.00
C TRP A 106 -10.55 -7.31 11.92
N GLY A 107 -10.29 -8.55 12.34
CA GLY A 107 -10.04 -9.66 11.44
C GLY A 107 -8.92 -10.58 11.93
N THR A 108 -8.65 -11.57 11.11
CA THR A 108 -7.59 -12.56 11.29
C THR A 108 -6.54 -12.35 10.22
N TYR A 109 -5.28 -12.29 10.63
CA TYR A 109 -4.13 -12.07 9.76
C TYR A 109 -3.14 -13.20 9.94
N MET A 110 -2.70 -13.83 8.85
CA MET A 110 -1.67 -14.87 8.93
C MET A 110 -0.31 -14.19 8.96
N VAL A 111 0.37 -14.26 10.11
CA VAL A 111 1.59 -13.50 10.38
C VAL A 111 2.71 -14.39 10.89
N TYR A 112 3.94 -13.94 10.69
CA TYR A 112 5.09 -14.43 11.46
C TYR A 112 5.74 -13.24 12.16
N VAL A 113 6.29 -13.49 13.35
CA VAL A 113 7.07 -12.49 14.08
C VAL A 113 8.46 -12.47 13.48
N ASN A 114 8.82 -11.38 12.81
CA ASN A 114 9.99 -11.31 11.93
C ASN A 114 11.08 -10.36 12.42
N ALA A 115 10.90 -9.79 13.61
CA ALA A 115 11.85 -8.88 14.23
C ALA A 115 11.72 -8.95 15.76
N PRO A 116 12.72 -8.44 16.51
CA PRO A 116 12.69 -8.47 17.96
C PRO A 116 11.47 -7.78 18.54
N VAL A 117 10.90 -8.36 19.59
CA VAL A 117 9.89 -7.70 20.42
C VAL A 117 10.59 -6.61 21.21
N VAL A 118 10.16 -5.37 21.03
CA VAL A 118 10.79 -4.21 21.68
C VAL A 118 10.00 -3.85 22.93
N GLY A 119 10.66 -3.86 24.08
CA GLY A 119 10.12 -3.40 25.35
C GLY A 119 10.81 -2.11 25.81
N GLU A 120 10.05 -1.05 26.05
CA GLU A 120 10.54 0.23 26.55
C GLU A 120 9.93 0.57 27.91
N ARG A 121 10.77 0.91 28.88
CA ARG A 121 10.31 1.25 30.23
C ARG A 121 9.60 2.60 30.21
N VAL A 122 8.35 2.61 30.68
CA VAL A 122 7.59 3.85 30.90
C VAL A 122 7.63 4.23 32.39
N ALA A 123 7.49 3.24 33.27
CA ALA A 123 7.55 3.41 34.72
C ALA A 123 7.98 2.08 35.38
N PRO A 124 8.35 2.04 36.68
CA PRO A 124 8.74 0.80 37.34
C PRO A 124 7.73 -0.35 37.19
N GLY A 125 6.44 -0.07 37.20
CA GLY A 125 5.36 -1.05 37.00
C GLY A 125 4.76 -1.10 35.59
N LEU A 126 5.41 -0.49 34.58
CA LEU A 126 4.84 -0.35 33.23
C LEU A 126 5.91 -0.41 32.13
N LEU A 127 5.73 -1.33 31.20
CA LEU A 127 6.54 -1.48 29.99
C LEU A 127 5.67 -1.25 28.76
N SER A 128 6.08 -0.37 27.85
CA SER A 128 5.55 -0.27 26.49
C SER A 128 6.15 -1.41 25.66
N VAL A 129 5.33 -2.10 24.88
CA VAL A 129 5.74 -3.27 24.10
C VAL A 129 5.29 -3.11 22.65
N LYS A 130 6.21 -3.42 21.73
CA LYS A 130 5.97 -3.46 20.29
C LYS A 130 6.35 -4.83 19.74
N ILE A 131 5.37 -5.52 19.17
CA ILE A 131 5.53 -6.83 18.51
C ILE A 131 5.48 -6.60 17.00
N PRO A 132 6.62 -6.53 16.30
CA PRO A 132 6.64 -6.41 14.85
C PRO A 132 6.29 -7.75 14.19
N MET A 133 5.45 -7.70 13.17
CA MET A 133 4.93 -8.87 12.47
C MET A 133 4.94 -8.62 10.96
N ARG A 134 4.90 -9.71 10.20
CA ARG A 134 4.81 -9.67 8.74
C ARG A 134 3.71 -10.61 8.27
N GLU A 135 2.80 -10.08 7.46
CA GLU A 135 1.81 -10.87 6.73
C GLU A 135 2.30 -11.04 5.28
N PRO A 136 2.70 -12.25 4.86
CA PRO A 136 3.30 -12.45 3.54
C PRO A 136 2.28 -12.39 2.40
N VAL A 137 1.03 -12.80 2.65
CA VAL A 137 -0.05 -12.82 1.66
C VAL A 137 -1.18 -11.94 2.15
N VAL A 138 -1.37 -10.81 1.47
CA VAL A 138 -2.40 -9.82 1.83
C VAL A 138 -3.65 -10.07 1.01
N ASP A 139 -4.80 -10.13 1.69
CA ASP A 139 -6.10 -10.17 1.02
C ASP A 139 -6.43 -8.81 0.40
N MET A 140 -6.22 -8.73 -0.92
CA MET A 140 -6.59 -7.62 -1.78
C MET A 140 -7.80 -7.97 -2.65
N SER A 141 -8.69 -8.85 -2.19
CA SER A 141 -9.94 -9.16 -2.87
C SER A 141 -11.05 -8.22 -2.39
N GLY A 142 -11.69 -7.55 -3.33
CA GLY A 142 -12.76 -6.59 -3.10
C GLY A 142 -13.62 -6.47 -4.36
N VAL A 143 -14.74 -5.78 -4.22
CA VAL A 143 -15.69 -5.55 -5.31
C VAL A 143 -15.51 -4.12 -5.81
N ILE A 144 -14.98 -3.98 -7.03
CA ILE A 144 -14.84 -2.67 -7.67
C ILE A 144 -16.25 -2.09 -7.90
N PRO A 145 -16.58 -0.90 -7.35
CA PRO A 145 -17.87 -0.27 -7.59
C PRO A 145 -18.09 0.03 -9.08
N ALA A 146 -19.36 0.09 -9.50
CA ALA A 146 -19.68 0.46 -10.86
C ALA A 146 -19.20 1.89 -11.18
N SER A 147 -18.68 2.08 -12.39
CA SER A 147 -18.24 3.38 -12.89
C SER A 147 -19.45 4.26 -13.23
N THR A 148 -19.35 5.55 -12.88
CA THR A 148 -20.31 6.60 -13.19
C THR A 148 -19.56 7.66 -14.00
N SER A 149 -19.82 7.73 -15.30
CA SER A 149 -18.97 8.42 -16.30
C SER A 149 -18.78 9.95 -16.11
N SER A 150 -19.37 10.55 -15.07
CA SER A 150 -19.38 11.99 -14.82
C SER A 150 -18.74 12.42 -13.50
N GLU A 151 -18.13 11.51 -12.73
CA GLU A 151 -17.68 11.82 -11.36
C GLU A 151 -16.15 11.93 -11.20
N PHE A 152 -15.72 12.80 -10.28
CA PHE A 152 -14.30 12.88 -9.85
C PHE A 152 -13.89 11.59 -9.15
N GLY A 153 -12.82 10.95 -9.63
CA GLY A 153 -12.52 9.59 -9.24
C GLY A 153 -11.39 8.93 -10.00
N ILE A 154 -11.36 7.60 -9.90
CA ILE A 154 -10.42 6.71 -10.61
C ILE A 154 -11.22 5.83 -11.55
N ASP A 155 -10.89 5.81 -12.84
CA ASP A 155 -11.59 5.04 -13.89
C ASP A 155 -13.11 5.33 -13.96
N GLY A 156 -13.50 6.58 -13.66
CA GLY A 156 -14.89 7.00 -13.58
C GLY A 156 -15.63 6.51 -12.32
N ILE A 157 -14.95 5.85 -11.39
CA ILE A 157 -15.52 5.50 -10.08
C ILE A 157 -15.27 6.65 -9.12
N SER A 158 -16.33 7.25 -8.58
CA SER A 158 -16.16 8.39 -7.69
C SER A 158 -15.39 8.06 -6.42
N PHE A 159 -14.68 9.07 -5.91
CA PHE A 159 -14.04 8.96 -4.60
C PHE A 159 -15.04 8.64 -3.49
N THR A 160 -16.29 9.14 -3.58
CA THR A 160 -17.34 8.80 -2.61
C THR A 160 -17.75 7.33 -2.68
N ALA A 161 -17.86 6.74 -3.88
CA ALA A 161 -18.09 5.31 -4.05
C ALA A 161 -16.92 4.45 -3.51
N LEU A 162 -15.69 4.97 -3.58
CA LEU A 162 -14.50 4.39 -2.95
C LEU A 162 -14.41 4.66 -1.42
N GLY A 163 -15.43 5.30 -0.83
CA GLY A 163 -15.50 5.61 0.60
C GLY A 163 -14.78 6.89 1.04
N GLY A 164 -14.30 7.67 0.08
CA GLY A 164 -13.62 8.95 0.26
C GLY A 164 -14.51 10.01 0.91
N ALA A 165 -14.06 10.48 2.06
CA ALA A 165 -14.64 11.59 2.82
C ALA A 165 -13.78 12.85 2.78
N SER A 166 -12.47 12.69 2.61
CA SER A 166 -11.54 13.79 2.36
C SER A 166 -10.55 13.39 1.27
N LEU A 167 -10.11 14.38 0.51
CA LEU A 167 -9.31 14.16 -0.67
C LEU A 167 -8.30 15.29 -0.82
N LYS A 168 -7.03 14.93 -1.01
CA LYS A 168 -5.96 15.87 -1.31
C LYS A 168 -5.03 15.25 -2.35
N LEU A 169 -4.66 16.04 -3.35
CA LEU A 169 -3.65 15.68 -4.34
C LEU A 169 -2.47 16.65 -4.22
N ALA A 170 -1.28 16.13 -3.98
CA ALA A 170 -0.03 16.88 -3.82
C ALA A 170 1.07 16.33 -4.77
N GLY A 171 2.25 16.95 -4.76
CA GLY A 171 3.39 16.60 -5.62
C GLY A 171 3.51 17.51 -6.83
N ASP A 172 4.01 16.96 -7.95
CA ASP A 172 4.32 17.69 -9.19
C ASP A 172 3.09 18.12 -10.01
N ARG A 173 1.96 18.41 -9.33
CA ARG A 173 0.68 18.74 -9.96
C ARG A 173 0.78 19.96 -10.88
N TRP A 174 1.47 21.00 -10.41
CA TRP A 174 1.65 22.30 -11.07
C TRP A 174 3.11 22.61 -11.39
N THR A 175 3.99 21.62 -11.22
CA THR A 175 5.43 21.77 -11.38
C THR A 175 5.87 21.10 -12.67
N ARG A 176 6.84 21.70 -13.37
CA ARG A 176 7.52 21.00 -14.46
C ARG A 176 8.33 19.85 -13.85
N THR A 177 8.09 18.64 -14.33
CA THR A 177 8.82 17.44 -13.89
C THR A 177 10.33 17.60 -14.04
N ALA A 178 11.06 17.07 -13.06
CA ALA A 178 12.51 17.12 -13.01
C ALA A 178 13.15 16.51 -14.27
N PRO A 179 14.34 16.98 -14.66
CA PRO A 179 15.14 16.29 -15.67
C PRO A 179 15.69 14.97 -15.12
N LYS A 180 15.86 13.97 -15.99
CA LYS A 180 16.59 12.74 -15.63
C LYS A 180 18.03 13.10 -15.21
N SER A 181 18.50 12.50 -14.13
CA SER A 181 19.84 12.75 -13.61
C SER A 181 20.91 12.32 -14.61
N GLN A 182 21.99 13.10 -14.67
CA GLN A 182 23.17 12.79 -15.46
C GLN A 182 24.34 12.61 -14.50
N THR A 183 24.99 11.46 -14.55
CA THR A 183 26.21 11.22 -13.79
C THR A 183 27.40 11.44 -14.73
N VAL A 184 28.13 12.54 -14.53
CA VAL A 184 29.39 12.79 -15.23
C VAL A 184 30.52 12.40 -14.28
N THR A 185 31.30 11.38 -14.65
CA THR A 185 32.37 10.82 -13.81
C THR A 185 33.76 11.29 -14.23
N VAL A 186 33.88 12.09 -15.30
CA VAL A 186 35.16 12.52 -15.87
C VAL A 186 35.20 14.04 -16.04
N PHE A 187 36.23 14.67 -15.45
CA PHE A 187 36.48 16.10 -15.56
C PHE A 187 36.68 16.53 -17.02
N GLY A 188 36.04 17.63 -17.45
CA GLY A 188 36.15 18.17 -18.81
C GLY A 188 35.39 17.38 -19.90
N LYS A 189 34.55 16.41 -19.51
CA LYS A 189 33.69 15.64 -20.43
C LYS A 189 32.20 15.90 -20.22
N GLU A 190 31.84 17.04 -19.64
CA GLU A 190 30.46 17.51 -19.63
C GLU A 190 30.03 17.82 -21.07
N VAL A 191 29.13 17.00 -21.62
CA VAL A 191 28.57 17.21 -22.96
C VAL A 191 27.17 17.80 -22.82
N ALA A 192 26.81 18.75 -23.67
CA ALA A 192 25.44 19.23 -23.79
C ALA A 192 24.54 18.09 -24.32
N VAL A 193 23.82 17.41 -23.43
CA VAL A 193 22.91 16.32 -23.79
C VAL A 193 21.46 16.79 -23.67
N ILE A 194 20.62 16.34 -24.60
CA ILE A 194 19.18 16.58 -24.57
C ILE A 194 18.61 16.10 -23.24
N THR A 195 18.11 17.03 -22.44
CA THR A 195 17.56 16.72 -21.12
C THR A 195 16.17 16.09 -21.24
N LYS A 196 16.07 14.80 -20.96
CA LYS A 196 14.78 14.09 -20.90
C LYS A 196 14.11 14.31 -19.55
N LYS A 197 12.78 14.24 -19.54
CA LYS A 197 11.98 14.42 -18.33
C LYS A 197 11.93 13.11 -17.57
N GLN A 198 11.99 13.18 -16.25
CA GLN A 198 11.61 12.07 -15.37
C GLN A 198 10.08 11.91 -15.38
N GLU A 199 9.58 10.78 -14.88
CA GLU A 199 8.19 10.56 -14.52
C GLU A 199 7.71 11.55 -13.44
N ALA A 200 6.45 11.95 -13.50
CA ALA A 200 5.87 12.80 -12.46
C ALA A 200 5.34 11.92 -11.32
N GLU A 201 5.64 12.31 -10.09
CA GLU A 201 5.13 11.64 -8.89
C GLU A 201 4.11 12.54 -8.19
N LEU A 202 2.94 11.97 -7.90
CA LEU A 202 1.89 12.64 -7.13
C LEU A 202 1.55 11.81 -5.90
N ILE A 203 1.11 12.50 -4.86
CA ILE A 203 0.64 11.88 -3.62
C ILE A 203 -0.85 12.15 -3.49
N LEU A 204 -1.64 11.07 -3.60
CA LEU A 204 -3.07 11.08 -3.39
C LEU A 204 -3.35 10.66 -1.94
N SER A 205 -3.79 11.62 -1.12
CA SER A 205 -4.26 11.34 0.24
C SER A 205 -5.79 11.22 0.23
N LEU A 206 -6.29 10.03 0.56
CA LEU A 206 -7.72 9.71 0.60
C LEU A 206 -8.12 9.35 2.03
N GLY A 207 -8.97 10.16 2.66
CA GLY A 207 -9.59 9.81 3.94
C GLY A 207 -10.80 8.93 3.70
N ILE A 208 -10.80 7.69 4.17
CA ILE A 208 -11.94 6.77 4.05
C ILE A 208 -12.70 6.74 5.37
N ARG A 209 -14.04 6.73 5.28
CA ARG A 209 -14.89 6.55 6.47
C ARG A 209 -15.99 5.52 6.27
N ASP A 210 -16.36 4.90 7.38
CA ASP A 210 -17.52 4.02 7.49
C ASP A 210 -18.10 4.02 8.91
N LEU A 211 -19.26 3.41 9.11
CA LEU A 211 -19.87 3.18 10.43
C LEU A 211 -19.21 1.97 11.12
N THR A 212 -18.83 0.94 10.34
CA THR A 212 -18.23 -0.29 10.86
C THR A 212 -16.80 -0.46 10.38
N PHE A 213 -15.99 -1.20 11.15
CA PHE A 213 -14.63 -1.55 10.70
C PHE A 213 -14.66 -2.50 9.50
N GLU A 214 -15.68 -3.34 9.41
CA GLU A 214 -15.89 -4.22 8.26
C GLU A 214 -16.18 -3.43 6.98
N GLY A 215 -17.08 -2.43 7.04
CA GLY A 215 -17.34 -1.54 5.90
C GLY A 215 -16.11 -0.73 5.50
N LEU A 216 -15.33 -0.27 6.50
CA LEU A 216 -14.05 0.40 6.26
C LEU A 216 -13.06 -0.54 5.55
N LYS A 217 -12.92 -1.78 6.04
CA LYS A 217 -12.06 -2.81 5.43
C LYS A 217 -12.46 -3.10 3.99
N ASN A 218 -13.75 -3.31 3.74
CA ASN A 218 -14.27 -3.59 2.40
C ASN A 218 -13.94 -2.44 1.43
N LYS A 219 -14.11 -1.18 1.85
CA LYS A 219 -13.74 -0.01 1.03
C LYS A 219 -12.24 0.05 0.71
N VAL A 220 -11.39 -0.21 1.70
CA VAL A 220 -9.94 -0.29 1.50
C VAL A 220 -9.61 -1.42 0.51
N GLN A 221 -10.22 -2.59 0.64
CA GLN A 221 -10.01 -3.74 -0.26
C GLN A 221 -10.52 -3.48 -1.69
N ASN A 222 -11.64 -2.77 -1.84
CA ASN A 222 -12.14 -2.34 -3.15
C ASN A 222 -11.12 -1.44 -3.85
N LEU A 223 -10.51 -0.50 -3.11
CA LEU A 223 -9.45 0.35 -3.65
C LEU A 223 -8.18 -0.45 -3.99
N MET A 224 -7.75 -1.38 -3.13
CA MET A 224 -6.63 -2.29 -3.44
C MET A 224 -6.90 -3.08 -4.72
N THR A 225 -8.12 -3.59 -4.89
CA THR A 225 -8.53 -4.34 -6.09
C THR A 225 -8.47 -3.46 -7.34
N LEU A 226 -8.98 -2.24 -7.25
CA LEU A 226 -8.93 -1.27 -8.34
C LEU A 226 -7.49 -0.94 -8.75
N LEU A 227 -6.60 -0.71 -7.78
CA LEU A 227 -5.19 -0.37 -8.02
C LEU A 227 -4.35 -1.58 -8.48
N LYS A 228 -4.79 -2.80 -8.17
CA LYS A 228 -4.18 -4.05 -8.64
C LYS A 228 -4.62 -4.44 -10.05
N ALA A 229 -5.71 -3.88 -10.55
CA ALA A 229 -6.24 -4.23 -11.87
C ALA A 229 -5.22 -3.95 -13.00
N PRO A 230 -5.13 -4.81 -14.02
CA PRO A 230 -4.23 -4.61 -15.16
C PRO A 230 -4.48 -3.31 -15.92
N GLY A 231 -3.42 -2.66 -16.38
CA GLY A 231 -3.44 -1.44 -17.18
C GLY A 231 -3.30 -0.16 -16.35
N LEU A 232 -3.02 0.94 -17.04
CA LEU A 232 -3.01 2.27 -16.42
C LEU A 232 -4.39 2.65 -15.91
N ARG A 233 -4.42 3.35 -14.79
CA ARG A 233 -5.63 3.91 -14.17
C ARG A 233 -5.75 5.39 -14.56
N ASN A 234 -6.97 5.90 -14.63
CA ASN A 234 -7.24 7.28 -15.00
C ASN A 234 -7.79 8.06 -13.81
N LEU A 235 -7.08 9.11 -13.39
CA LEU A 235 -7.47 10.01 -12.31
C LEU A 235 -8.15 11.26 -12.89
N THR A 236 -9.37 11.53 -12.40
CA THR A 236 -10.09 12.78 -12.63
C THR A 236 -10.25 13.52 -11.31
N TYR A 237 -9.59 14.68 -11.19
CA TYR A 237 -9.60 15.49 -9.97
C TYR A 237 -10.17 16.89 -10.25
N LYS A 238 -10.75 17.53 -9.23
CA LYS A 238 -11.37 18.86 -9.36
C LYS A 238 -10.43 19.88 -9.99
N ASN A 239 -10.88 20.47 -11.10
CA ASN A 239 -10.15 21.49 -11.88
C ASN A 239 -8.72 21.04 -12.22
N ASP A 240 -8.55 19.77 -12.55
CA ASP A 240 -7.28 19.20 -13.00
C ASP A 240 -7.46 18.53 -14.36
N LYS A 241 -6.35 18.30 -15.06
CA LYS A 241 -6.34 17.48 -16.27
C LYS A 241 -6.64 16.01 -15.93
N LEU A 242 -7.11 15.26 -16.92
CA LEU A 242 -7.14 13.80 -16.85
C LEU A 242 -5.69 13.28 -16.79
N ARG A 243 -5.42 12.37 -15.85
CA ARG A 243 -4.07 11.84 -15.60
C ARG A 243 -4.09 10.32 -15.63
N SER A 244 -3.25 9.72 -16.46
CA SER A 244 -3.04 8.28 -16.46
C SER A 244 -1.87 7.92 -15.55
N PHE A 245 -2.05 6.92 -14.67
CA PHE A 245 -1.08 6.56 -13.64
C PHE A 245 -1.06 5.07 -13.33
N PHE A 246 -0.04 4.64 -12.59
CA PHE A 246 0.01 3.34 -11.93
C PHE A 246 0.59 3.46 -10.52
N VAL A 247 0.43 2.42 -9.72
CA VAL A 247 0.92 2.35 -8.33
C VAL A 247 1.94 1.23 -8.23
N LYS A 248 3.17 1.57 -7.80
CA LYS A 248 4.25 0.59 -7.58
C LYS A 248 4.44 0.24 -6.09
N ASP A 249 4.34 1.23 -5.21
CA ASP A 249 4.72 1.11 -3.79
C ASP A 249 3.56 0.68 -2.89
N GLY A 250 2.36 0.49 -3.46
CA GLY A 250 1.14 0.29 -2.68
C GLY A 250 0.72 1.58 -1.97
N PHE A 251 0.22 1.45 -0.74
CA PHE A 251 -0.12 2.58 0.11
C PHE A 251 -0.05 2.20 1.58
N GLN A 252 0.14 3.22 2.42
CA GLN A 252 0.11 3.09 3.88
C GLN A 252 -1.16 3.72 4.44
N ALA A 253 -1.78 3.03 5.38
CA ALA A 253 -2.90 3.53 6.15
C ALA A 253 -2.40 4.15 7.46
N SER A 254 -2.85 5.37 7.73
CA SER A 254 -2.55 6.13 8.94
C SER A 254 -3.83 6.71 9.54
N ALA A 255 -3.72 7.42 10.66
CA ALA A 255 -4.83 8.17 11.24
C ALA A 255 -6.07 7.30 11.48
N ILE A 256 -5.88 6.10 12.04
CA ILE A 256 -6.96 5.14 12.23
C ILE A 256 -7.67 5.45 13.56
N TYR A 257 -8.84 6.06 13.45
CA TYR A 257 -9.59 6.55 14.61
C TYR A 257 -10.98 5.95 14.68
N THR A 258 -11.47 5.82 15.92
CA THR A 258 -12.87 5.54 16.21
C THR A 258 -13.47 6.74 16.92
N LYS A 259 -14.22 7.57 16.19
CA LYS A 259 -14.88 8.75 16.76
C LYS A 259 -16.39 8.55 16.78
N ARG A 260 -16.97 8.40 17.98
CA ARG A 260 -18.38 8.05 18.19
C ARG A 260 -18.73 6.77 17.40
N ALA A 261 -19.61 6.89 16.40
CA ALA A 261 -20.03 5.79 15.54
C ALA A 261 -19.19 5.63 14.26
N ILE A 262 -18.29 6.57 13.92
CA ILE A 262 -17.57 6.58 12.65
C ILE A 262 -16.16 6.00 12.82
N LYS A 263 -15.78 5.13 11.90
CA LYS A 263 -14.42 4.61 11.70
C LYS A 263 -13.79 5.36 10.54
N PHE A 264 -12.55 5.78 10.72
CA PHE A 264 -11.84 6.60 9.76
C PHE A 264 -10.40 6.15 9.63
N CYS A 265 -9.85 6.22 8.42
CA CYS A 265 -8.42 6.10 8.15
C CYS A 265 -8.03 7.04 7.01
N VAL A 266 -6.74 7.39 6.93
CA VAL A 266 -6.16 8.10 5.78
C VAL A 266 -5.24 7.16 5.05
N LEU A 267 -5.47 7.03 3.74
CA LEU A 267 -4.60 6.29 2.84
C LEU A 267 -3.74 7.28 2.06
N GLU A 268 -2.43 7.06 2.07
CA GLU A 268 -1.50 7.83 1.26
C GLU A 268 -0.96 6.97 0.11
N ILE A 269 -1.35 7.34 -1.11
CA ILE A 269 -1.07 6.57 -2.32
C ILE A 269 -0.13 7.39 -3.19
N LYS A 270 1.05 6.83 -3.45
CA LYS A 270 2.00 7.39 -4.40
C LYS A 270 1.63 6.90 -5.81
N ILE A 271 1.23 7.83 -6.66
CA ILE A 271 0.87 7.56 -8.05
C ILE A 271 1.93 8.12 -8.99
N ILE A 272 2.24 7.35 -10.04
CA ILE A 272 3.28 7.69 -10.99
C ILE A 272 2.65 7.89 -12.36
N GLU A 273 2.83 9.08 -12.95
CA GLU A 273 2.48 9.34 -14.34
C GLU A 273 3.65 8.87 -15.21
N PRO A 274 3.47 7.85 -16.06
CA PRO A 274 4.57 7.26 -16.81
C PRO A 274 5.23 8.26 -17.76
N GLY A 275 4.54 9.33 -18.18
CA GLY A 275 5.10 10.39 -19.04
C GLY A 275 5.38 9.95 -20.48
N ILE A 276 5.47 8.64 -20.72
CA ILE A 276 5.38 8.03 -22.04
C ILE A 276 3.91 8.04 -22.46
N SER A 277 3.57 9.01 -23.32
CA SER A 277 2.33 8.98 -24.10
C SER A 277 2.67 8.35 -25.44
N GLY A 278 2.37 7.07 -25.57
CA GLY A 278 2.38 6.36 -26.85
C GLY A 278 1.00 5.74 -27.03
N THR A 279 0.42 5.91 -28.21
CA THR A 279 -0.80 5.18 -28.56
C THR A 279 -0.36 3.75 -28.87
N PHE A 280 -0.73 2.80 -28.01
CA PHE A 280 -0.55 1.39 -28.35
C PHE A 280 -1.66 1.02 -29.33
N THR A 281 -1.27 0.53 -30.51
CA THR A 281 -2.21 -0.06 -31.45
C THR A 281 -2.04 -1.56 -31.44
N SER A 282 -3.15 -2.29 -31.48
CA SER A 282 -3.07 -3.73 -31.72
C SER A 282 -2.64 -3.95 -33.16
N ILE A 283 -1.70 -4.87 -33.38
CA ILE A 283 -1.37 -5.26 -34.75
C ILE A 283 -2.56 -6.05 -35.28
N THR A 284 -3.05 -5.65 -36.45
CA THR A 284 -4.05 -6.40 -37.20
C THR A 284 -3.42 -6.93 -38.48
N ASP A 285 -3.88 -8.09 -38.92
CA ASP A 285 -3.53 -8.61 -40.25
C ASP A 285 -4.26 -7.82 -41.37
N VAL A 286 -4.03 -8.20 -42.62
CA VAL A 286 -4.65 -7.56 -43.80
C VAL A 286 -6.18 -7.69 -43.83
N LEU A 287 -6.75 -8.57 -43.00
CA LEU A 287 -8.19 -8.81 -42.87
C LEU A 287 -8.77 -8.13 -41.62
N GLY A 288 -7.97 -7.40 -40.85
CA GLY A 288 -8.39 -6.71 -39.62
C GLY A 288 -8.45 -7.60 -38.38
N GLN A 289 -7.91 -8.82 -38.43
CA GLN A 289 -7.88 -9.74 -37.28
C GLN A 289 -6.70 -9.40 -36.36
N LEU A 290 -6.93 -9.43 -35.05
CA LEU A 290 -5.90 -9.18 -34.05
C LEU A 290 -4.83 -10.28 -34.09
N ILE A 291 -3.58 -9.89 -34.24
CA ILE A 291 -2.46 -10.84 -34.17
C ILE A 291 -2.20 -11.19 -32.70
N THR A 292 -2.12 -12.48 -32.38
CA THR A 292 -1.87 -12.98 -31.03
C THR A 292 -0.57 -13.79 -30.93
N ASP A 293 -0.01 -13.90 -29.73
CA ASP A 293 1.09 -14.82 -29.42
C ASP A 293 0.60 -16.27 -29.27
N ASN A 294 1.52 -17.20 -29.01
CA ASN A 294 1.22 -18.64 -28.79
C ASN A 294 0.36 -18.91 -27.54
N SER A 295 0.14 -17.91 -26.68
CA SER A 295 -0.72 -17.97 -25.50
C SER A 295 -2.04 -17.23 -25.71
N ASN A 296 -2.36 -16.85 -26.95
CA ASN A 296 -3.57 -16.11 -27.33
C ASN A 296 -3.65 -14.67 -26.79
N ASN A 297 -2.52 -14.07 -26.40
CA ASN A 297 -2.48 -12.66 -26.01
C ASN A 297 -2.32 -11.77 -27.25
N THR A 298 -3.12 -10.70 -27.35
CA THR A 298 -3.00 -9.72 -28.45
C THR A 298 -1.65 -9.02 -28.43
N ILE A 299 -0.96 -9.01 -29.57
CA ILE A 299 0.29 -8.30 -29.77
C ILE A 299 -0.02 -6.83 -30.07
N THR A 300 0.42 -5.94 -29.19
CA THR A 300 0.30 -4.50 -29.37
C THR A 300 1.65 -3.89 -29.67
N ILE A 301 1.69 -2.98 -30.65
CA ILE A 301 2.87 -2.17 -30.95
C ILE A 301 2.61 -0.72 -30.57
N ARG A 302 3.69 -0.04 -30.21
CA ARG A 302 3.68 1.38 -29.93
C ARG A 302 3.83 2.15 -31.24
N LEU A 303 2.94 3.11 -31.49
CA LEU A 303 3.07 4.12 -32.54
C LEU A 303 3.90 5.30 -32.04
#